data_AF-A0AAU4CF24-F1
#
_entry.id   AF-A0AAU4CF24-F1
#
_cell.length_a   1.000
_cell.length_b   1.000
_cell.length_c   1.000
_cell.angle_alpha   90.00
_cell.angle_beta   90.00
_cell.angle_gamma   90.00
#
_symmetry.space_group_name_H-M   'P 1'
#
loop_
_entity.id
_entity.type
_entity.pdbx_description
1 polymer ?
#
loop_
_entity_poly.entity_id
_entity_poly.type
_entity_poly.pdbx_seq_one_letter_code
_entity_poly.pdbx_strand_id
1 'polypeptide(L)'
;MSHRPFPGRRSVLRGSLAASAALTLPAAVGTAPALALSGRPRAAWGVQSGDVTSHSGLVWVRSDRPARMIVETAATDSFRGARRLHGPLLGAGTDFTGTVRLHGLPAGEQIHYRVLLADPDDPRRTGEPVAGAFRTVPERRRRGVRFLWSGDLAGQGWGINPDLGGYRIYDAMARLDPDFFLCSGDNIYADGPLTATQALPDGSMWRNVTTEEKSKVAETLAEFRGNFRYNLLDENLRRFNAQVPSIIQWDDHEVRNNWYPGEVVADSDPRYTEKSVDVLAGRARRAFSEYFPISTLRPGAREGRVHRVVRHGPLLDVFVLDMRTYRNANSPDNQATDPQGILGAEQLAWLKRELSRSRAVWKVIAADMPLGLVVPDTTEGRPNIEAVAQGDPGAPLGRELQIAELLRYVKHRRITGTVWLTADVHHTSAQHYQPSRAAFTDFEPFWEFVSGPLNAGAFPASALDGTFGPERVFVKAPTAANVSPAGGYQFFGEVDIDGDSGELTVRLREQDGTVLFTKALRPGLVGQ
;
A
#
# COMPACT_ATOMS: atom_id res chain seq x y z
N MET A 1 3.82 -51.76 79.23
CA MET A 1 2.86 -52.26 78.22
C MET A 1 1.58 -51.45 78.31
N SER A 2 0.95 -51.20 77.17
CA SER A 2 -0.44 -50.74 77.00
C SER A 2 -0.79 -49.28 77.32
N HIS A 3 -0.55 -48.45 76.30
CA HIS A 3 -1.49 -47.52 75.65
C HIS A 3 -2.63 -46.85 76.46
N ARG A 4 -2.53 -45.50 76.49
CA ARG A 4 -3.58 -44.45 76.38
C ARG A 4 -4.77 -44.85 75.47
N PRO A 5 -5.98 -44.20 75.50
CA PRO A 5 -6.13 -42.74 75.60
C PRO A 5 -7.40 -42.10 76.24
N PHE A 6 -7.19 -40.81 76.58
CA PHE A 6 -8.04 -39.61 76.66
C PHE A 6 -9.43 -39.64 77.34
N PRO A 7 -9.71 -38.56 78.09
CA PRO A 7 -10.76 -37.66 77.64
C PRO A 7 -10.38 -36.16 77.74
N GLY A 8 -11.04 -35.34 76.94
CA GLY A 8 -10.91 -33.88 76.96
C GLY A 8 -11.92 -33.18 77.87
N ARG A 9 -11.62 -31.92 78.21
CA ARG A 9 -12.45 -30.71 78.02
C ARG A 9 -11.83 -29.51 78.77
N ARG A 10 -11.76 -28.37 78.07
CA ARG A 10 -11.68 -26.94 78.48
C ARG A 10 -11.09 -26.56 79.86
N SER A 11 -10.05 -25.71 79.85
CA SER A 11 -10.01 -24.36 80.49
C SER A 11 -8.57 -23.79 80.44
N VAL A 12 -8.28 -22.62 79.84
CA VAL A 12 -8.23 -21.24 80.43
C VAL A 12 -6.77 -20.73 80.70
N LEU A 13 -6.53 -19.47 80.29
CA LEU A 13 -5.53 -18.45 80.72
C LEU A 13 -4.08 -18.40 80.18
N ARG A 14 -3.80 -17.23 79.58
CA ARG A 14 -2.66 -16.29 79.75
C ARG A 14 -1.32 -16.53 79.04
N GLY A 15 -0.84 -15.40 78.50
CA GLY A 15 0.56 -15.09 78.15
C GLY A 15 0.72 -14.94 76.63
N SER A 16 1.31 -13.91 76.04
CA SER A 16 2.04 -12.72 76.51
C SER A 16 2.19 -11.84 75.26
N LEU A 17 2.14 -10.52 75.42
CA LEU A 17 2.50 -9.56 74.38
C LEU A 17 3.95 -9.80 73.90
N ALA A 18 4.12 -10.14 72.63
CA ALA A 18 5.39 -10.07 71.93
C ALA A 18 5.19 -9.22 70.66
N ALA A 19 5.71 -7.99 70.71
CA ALA A 19 5.78 -7.08 69.59
C ALA A 19 6.62 -7.72 68.47
N SER A 20 5.98 -8.01 67.34
CA SER A 20 6.67 -8.31 66.08
C SER A 20 6.50 -7.09 65.19
N ALA A 21 7.62 -6.39 64.97
CA ALA A 21 7.71 -5.24 64.08
C ALA A 21 7.28 -5.64 62.67
N ALA A 22 6.19 -5.04 62.20
CA ALA A 22 5.79 -5.12 60.80
C ALA A 22 6.79 -4.29 59.97
N LEU A 23 7.70 -4.96 59.27
CA LEU A 23 8.40 -4.37 58.13
C LEU A 23 7.41 -4.28 56.97
N THR A 24 6.66 -3.19 56.90
CA THR A 24 5.95 -2.79 55.68
C THR A 24 7.00 -2.34 54.67
N LEU A 25 7.45 -3.24 53.80
CA LEU A 25 8.14 -2.87 52.56
C LEU A 25 7.15 -2.07 51.71
N PRO A 26 7.45 -0.82 51.32
CA PRO A 26 6.70 -0.19 50.26
C PRO A 26 6.93 -1.02 49.01
N ALA A 27 5.85 -1.56 48.43
CA ALA A 27 5.87 -2.01 47.04
C ALA A 27 6.10 -0.76 46.19
N ALA A 28 7.37 -0.41 45.98
CA ALA A 28 7.77 0.53 44.96
C ALA A 28 7.37 -0.10 43.62
N VAL A 29 6.22 0.32 43.10
CA VAL A 29 5.89 0.15 41.69
C VAL A 29 6.98 0.90 40.95
N GLY A 30 8.00 0.16 40.50
CA GLY A 30 9.16 0.71 39.83
C GLY A 30 8.74 1.32 38.50
N THR A 31 8.39 2.60 38.50
CA THR A 31 8.59 3.43 37.32
C THR A 31 10.09 3.42 37.07
N ALA A 32 10.53 2.70 36.04
CA ALA A 32 11.93 2.79 35.60
C ALA A 32 12.30 4.28 35.48
N PRO A 33 13.43 4.73 36.04
CA PRO A 33 13.77 6.14 36.02
C PRO A 33 13.84 6.59 34.56
N ALA A 34 13.21 7.72 34.21
CA ALA A 34 13.21 8.26 32.85
C ALA A 34 14.64 8.43 32.26
N LEU A 35 15.66 8.49 33.11
CA LEU A 35 17.08 8.46 32.77
C LEU A 35 17.54 7.13 32.13
N ALA A 36 16.96 5.97 32.47
CA ALA A 36 17.31 4.66 31.92
C ALA A 36 16.76 4.41 30.49
N LEU A 37 15.80 5.24 30.05
CA LEU A 37 15.28 5.29 28.69
C LEU A 37 15.99 6.34 27.81
N SER A 38 16.79 7.23 28.42
CA SER A 38 17.54 8.22 27.66
C SER A 38 18.59 7.53 26.77
N GLY A 39 18.66 7.93 25.51
CA GLY A 39 19.64 7.39 24.55
C GLY A 39 19.23 6.13 23.78
N ARG A 40 18.15 5.42 24.14
CA ARG A 40 17.71 4.21 23.40
C ARG A 40 17.06 4.59 22.05
N PRO A 41 17.43 3.93 20.93
CA PRO A 41 16.73 4.12 19.65
C PRO A 41 15.25 3.74 19.71
N ARG A 42 14.41 4.40 18.93
CA ARG A 42 12.95 4.17 18.89
C ARG A 42 12.45 4.01 17.46
N ALA A 43 11.49 3.11 17.26
CA ALA A 43 10.80 2.89 15.99
C ALA A 43 9.38 3.47 16.02
N ALA A 44 9.25 4.78 16.21
CA ALA A 44 7.94 5.43 16.37
C ALA A 44 7.03 5.33 15.13
N TRP A 45 7.62 5.17 13.94
CA TRP A 45 6.92 5.02 12.66
C TRP A 45 6.43 3.59 12.38
N GLY A 46 6.58 2.68 13.34
CA GLY A 46 6.12 1.31 13.23
C GLY A 46 7.04 0.45 12.36
N VAL A 47 6.47 -0.68 11.94
CA VAL A 47 7.11 -1.67 11.07
C VAL A 47 6.18 -1.95 9.89
N GLN A 48 6.76 -2.41 8.80
CA GLN A 48 6.01 -2.83 7.62
C GLN A 48 6.56 -4.16 7.09
N SER A 49 5.74 -4.90 6.35
CA SER A 49 6.20 -6.05 5.58
C SER A 49 5.72 -5.99 4.14
N GLY A 50 6.41 -6.65 3.22
CA GLY A 50 6.07 -6.63 1.80
C GLY A 50 6.81 -7.67 0.97
N ASP A 51 6.37 -7.83 -0.28
CA ASP A 51 6.86 -8.83 -1.24
C ASP A 51 7.07 -10.21 -0.58
N VAL A 52 6.06 -10.65 0.18
CA VAL A 52 6.05 -11.94 0.85
C VAL A 52 5.87 -13.07 -0.18
N THR A 53 6.60 -14.15 0.02
CA THR A 53 6.62 -15.36 -0.81
C THR A 53 6.38 -16.59 0.06
N SER A 54 6.48 -17.79 -0.50
CA SER A 54 6.34 -19.03 0.28
C SER A 54 7.45 -19.21 1.32
N HIS A 55 8.63 -18.61 1.11
CA HIS A 55 9.81 -18.87 1.95
C HIS A 55 10.61 -17.62 2.36
N SER A 56 10.11 -16.44 2.01
CA SER A 56 10.78 -15.17 2.28
C SER A 56 9.77 -14.04 2.40
N GLY A 57 10.18 -12.95 3.00
CA GLY A 57 9.44 -11.69 3.08
C GLY A 57 10.39 -10.56 3.41
N LEU A 58 9.99 -9.32 3.14
CA LEU A 58 10.74 -8.14 3.55
C LEU A 58 10.13 -7.58 4.82
N VAL A 59 10.97 -7.17 5.76
CA VAL A 59 10.59 -6.44 6.97
C VAL A 59 11.30 -5.09 6.96
N TRP A 60 10.54 -4.03 7.13
CA TRP A 60 11.02 -2.65 7.13
C TRP A 60 10.80 -2.00 8.51
N VAL A 61 11.69 -1.07 8.87
CA VAL A 61 11.55 -0.20 10.04
C VAL A 61 12.20 1.17 9.76
N ARG A 62 11.80 2.19 10.52
CA ARG A 62 12.53 3.45 10.66
C ARG A 62 12.90 3.72 12.12
N SER A 63 14.15 4.13 12.36
CA SER A 63 14.65 4.57 13.67
C SER A 63 14.60 6.09 13.81
N ASP A 64 14.55 6.60 15.04
CA ASP A 64 14.67 8.03 15.35
C ASP A 64 16.13 8.54 15.32
N ARG A 65 17.10 7.63 15.30
CA ARG A 65 18.55 7.90 15.39
C ARG A 65 19.37 6.77 14.77
N PRO A 66 20.72 6.88 14.67
CA PRO A 66 21.55 5.77 14.22
C PRO A 66 21.29 4.51 15.06
N ALA A 67 21.04 3.38 14.40
CA ALA A 67 20.70 2.14 15.10
C ALA A 67 21.05 0.90 14.28
N ARG A 68 21.49 -0.16 14.93
CA ARG A 68 21.55 -1.49 14.32
C ARG A 68 20.16 -2.12 14.34
N MET A 69 19.62 -2.46 13.18
CA MET A 69 18.39 -3.22 13.06
C MET A 69 18.64 -4.69 13.42
N ILE A 70 17.75 -5.27 14.24
CA ILE A 70 17.73 -6.70 14.56
C ILE A 70 16.30 -7.18 14.37
N VAL A 71 16.11 -8.24 13.58
CA VAL A 71 14.78 -8.83 13.36
C VAL A 71 14.75 -10.20 14.01
N GLU A 72 13.70 -10.45 14.79
CA GLU A 72 13.40 -11.76 15.34
C GLU A 72 12.12 -12.28 14.72
N THR A 73 12.11 -13.55 14.36
CA THR A 73 10.95 -14.24 13.77
C THR A 73 10.59 -15.47 14.60
N ALA A 74 9.30 -15.75 14.75
CA ALA A 74 8.79 -16.88 15.49
C ALA A 74 7.45 -17.36 14.94
N ALA A 75 7.08 -18.60 15.29
CA ALA A 75 5.77 -19.17 14.93
C ALA A 75 4.62 -18.61 15.77
N THR A 76 4.91 -17.95 16.90
CA THR A 76 3.91 -17.36 17.81
C THR A 76 4.39 -16.00 18.31
N ASP A 77 3.44 -15.19 18.77
CA ASP A 77 3.67 -13.87 19.38
C ASP A 77 4.45 -13.91 20.71
N SER A 78 4.63 -15.09 21.32
CA SER A 78 5.47 -15.27 22.50
C SER A 78 6.97 -15.14 22.22
N PHE A 79 7.39 -15.24 20.94
CA PHE A 79 8.80 -15.28 20.51
C PHE A 79 9.65 -16.37 21.18
N ARG A 80 9.03 -17.43 21.73
CA ARG A 80 9.77 -18.61 22.20
C ARG A 80 10.43 -19.30 21.01
N GLY A 81 11.74 -19.54 21.12
CA GLY A 81 12.53 -20.14 20.03
C GLY A 81 12.71 -19.23 18.83
N ALA A 82 12.64 -17.91 19.01
CA ALA A 82 12.77 -16.96 17.92
C ALA A 82 14.12 -17.09 17.19
N ARG A 83 14.06 -17.01 15.85
CA ARG A 83 15.24 -16.90 15.00
C ARG A 83 15.60 -15.42 14.85
N ARG A 84 16.82 -15.08 15.24
CA ARG A 84 17.36 -13.72 15.14
C ARG A 84 18.16 -13.52 13.85
N LEU A 85 17.97 -12.38 13.20
CA LEU A 85 18.69 -11.90 12.03
C LEU A 85 19.21 -10.49 12.30
N HIS A 86 20.47 -10.23 11.96
CA HIS A 86 21.05 -8.89 12.01
C HIS A 86 20.81 -8.16 10.70
N GLY A 87 20.21 -6.98 10.79
CA GLY A 87 19.92 -6.10 9.68
C GLY A 87 20.98 -5.02 9.46
N PRO A 88 20.69 -4.06 8.55
CA PRO A 88 21.59 -2.96 8.24
C PRO A 88 21.80 -2.02 9.44
N LEU A 89 22.83 -1.19 9.32
CA LEU A 89 22.98 -0.01 10.16
C LEU A 89 22.09 1.09 9.58
N LEU A 90 21.16 1.57 10.38
CA LEU A 90 20.24 2.64 10.04
C LEU A 90 20.93 3.97 10.31
N GLY A 91 20.88 4.90 9.36
CA GLY A 91 21.55 6.20 9.48
C GLY A 91 20.95 7.25 8.56
N ALA A 92 21.44 8.48 8.67
CA ALA A 92 20.90 9.63 7.93
C ALA A 92 20.90 9.45 6.39
N GLY A 93 21.82 8.62 5.86
CA GLY A 93 21.92 8.30 4.43
C GLY A 93 20.64 7.70 3.83
N THR A 94 19.88 6.93 4.62
CA THR A 94 18.59 6.33 4.25
C THR A 94 17.43 6.90 5.08
N ASP A 95 17.63 8.06 5.70
CA ASP A 95 16.67 8.64 6.65
C ASP A 95 16.28 7.67 7.77
N PHE A 96 17.28 6.95 8.26
CA PHE A 96 17.17 5.98 9.35
C PHE A 96 16.19 4.83 9.07
N THR A 97 15.82 4.62 7.81
CA THR A 97 15.05 3.47 7.35
C THR A 97 15.97 2.28 7.07
N GLY A 98 15.43 1.07 7.20
CA GLY A 98 16.11 -0.14 6.76
C GLY A 98 15.17 -1.30 6.54
N THR A 99 15.56 -2.16 5.59
CA THR A 99 14.81 -3.34 5.18
C THR A 99 15.68 -4.58 5.31
N VAL A 100 15.12 -5.65 5.88
CA VAL A 100 15.75 -6.97 5.97
C VAL A 100 14.93 -7.97 5.17
N ARG A 101 15.61 -8.80 4.38
CA ARG A 101 14.99 -9.96 3.76
C ARG A 101 15.08 -11.16 4.69
N LEU A 102 13.92 -11.70 5.04
CA LEU A 102 13.76 -12.96 5.73
C LEU A 102 13.86 -14.12 4.74
N HIS A 103 14.39 -15.27 5.17
CA HIS A 103 14.62 -16.43 4.30
C HIS A 103 14.37 -17.73 5.05
N GLY A 104 13.99 -18.78 4.33
CA GLY A 104 13.75 -20.12 4.90
C GLY A 104 12.55 -20.15 5.83
N LEU A 105 11.52 -19.35 5.53
CA LEU A 105 10.26 -19.38 6.25
C LEU A 105 9.43 -20.59 5.81
N PRO A 106 8.63 -21.20 6.70
CA PRO A 106 7.68 -22.24 6.31
C PRO A 106 6.58 -21.64 5.43
N ALA A 107 6.10 -22.39 4.44
CA ALA A 107 5.10 -21.91 3.49
C ALA A 107 3.67 -22.03 4.03
N GLY A 108 2.82 -21.05 3.73
CA GLY A 108 1.41 -21.02 4.15
C GLY A 108 1.17 -20.70 5.63
N GLU A 109 2.22 -20.42 6.40
CA GLU A 109 2.19 -20.29 7.86
C GLU A 109 2.13 -18.84 8.32
N GLN A 110 1.55 -18.63 9.50
CA GLN A 110 1.62 -17.36 10.20
C GLN A 110 3.04 -17.17 10.77
N ILE A 111 3.66 -16.05 10.44
CA ILE A 111 4.97 -15.63 10.93
C ILE A 111 4.79 -14.39 11.79
N HIS A 112 5.19 -14.47 13.05
CA HIS A 112 5.32 -13.32 13.92
C HIS A 112 6.75 -12.79 13.81
N TYR A 113 6.91 -11.47 13.71
CA TYR A 113 8.21 -10.82 13.71
C TYR A 113 8.24 -9.65 14.69
N ARG A 114 9.41 -9.33 15.21
CA ARG A 114 9.65 -8.07 15.92
C ARG A 114 10.98 -7.49 15.55
N VAL A 115 11.03 -6.17 15.51
CA VAL A 115 12.24 -5.42 15.22
C VAL A 115 12.74 -4.76 16.50
N LEU A 116 13.99 -5.05 16.85
CA LEU A 116 14.73 -4.34 17.89
C LEU A 116 15.73 -3.40 17.22
N LEU A 117 15.87 -2.21 17.80
CA LEU A 117 16.87 -1.23 17.40
C LEU A 117 17.90 -1.11 18.52
N ALA A 118 19.14 -1.48 18.22
CA ALA A 118 20.25 -1.37 19.16
C ALA A 118 21.10 -0.14 18.85
N ASP A 119 21.58 0.55 19.88
CA ASP A 119 22.62 1.57 19.73
C ASP A 119 23.86 0.93 19.07
N PRO A 120 24.42 1.52 17.99
CA PRO A 120 25.58 0.97 17.31
C PRO A 120 26.85 0.97 18.17
N ASP A 121 26.96 1.87 19.15
CA ASP A 121 28.13 2.05 20.01
C ASP A 121 27.99 1.27 21.34
N ASP A 122 26.76 0.97 21.77
CA ASP A 122 26.47 0.12 22.93
C ASP A 122 25.34 -0.88 22.61
N PRO A 123 25.63 -2.07 22.03
CA PRO A 123 24.61 -3.02 21.59
C PRO A 123 23.66 -3.54 22.69
N ARG A 124 23.98 -3.31 23.98
CA ARG A 124 23.10 -3.64 25.12
C ARG A 124 21.99 -2.61 25.31
N ARG A 125 22.15 -1.41 24.75
CA ARG A 125 21.17 -0.33 24.77
C ARG A 125 20.20 -0.52 23.61
N THR A 126 19.20 -1.35 23.84
CA THR A 126 18.13 -1.61 22.87
C THR A 126 16.88 -0.80 23.17
N GLY A 127 16.22 -0.33 22.11
CA GLY A 127 14.86 0.18 22.16
C GLY A 127 13.80 -0.89 22.45
N GLU A 128 12.57 -0.44 22.64
CA GLU A 128 11.42 -1.34 22.73
C GLU A 128 11.20 -2.07 21.40
N PRO A 129 10.97 -3.40 21.41
CA PRO A 129 10.66 -4.13 20.19
C PRO A 129 9.32 -3.67 19.60
N VAL A 130 9.28 -3.49 18.29
CA VAL A 130 8.02 -3.26 17.56
C VAL A 130 7.66 -4.54 16.81
N ALA A 131 6.50 -5.09 17.12
CA ALA A 131 6.03 -6.36 16.60
C ALA A 131 5.10 -6.18 15.40
N GLY A 132 5.11 -7.19 14.53
CA GLY A 132 4.18 -7.36 13.44
C GLY A 132 4.00 -8.83 13.12
N ALA A 133 3.14 -9.12 12.16
CA ALA A 133 2.94 -10.46 11.66
C ALA A 133 2.61 -10.42 10.18
N PHE A 134 2.88 -11.53 9.51
CA PHE A 134 2.40 -11.77 8.16
C PHE A 134 2.30 -13.26 7.93
N ARG A 135 1.70 -13.62 6.82
CA ARG A 135 1.49 -15.00 6.45
C ARG A 135 2.22 -15.31 5.16
N THR A 136 3.02 -16.36 5.17
CA THR A 136 3.71 -16.77 3.95
C THR A 136 2.75 -17.36 2.95
N VAL A 137 3.10 -17.24 1.68
CA VAL A 137 2.29 -17.73 0.57
C VAL A 137 2.19 -19.27 0.64
N PRO A 138 1.00 -19.86 0.51
CA PRO A 138 0.85 -21.31 0.44
C PRO A 138 1.33 -21.86 -0.91
N GLU A 139 2.00 -23.02 -0.89
CA GLU A 139 2.40 -23.72 -2.13
C GLU A 139 1.26 -24.54 -2.75
N ARG A 140 0.21 -24.81 -1.97
CA ARG A 140 -0.92 -25.66 -2.37
C ARG A 140 -2.18 -24.83 -2.51
N ARG A 141 -2.95 -25.16 -3.54
CA ARG A 141 -4.18 -24.44 -3.93
C ARG A 141 -5.30 -24.46 -2.88
N ARG A 142 -5.37 -25.51 -2.04
CA ARG A 142 -6.49 -25.72 -1.10
C ARG A 142 -6.75 -24.57 -0.13
N ARG A 143 -5.80 -23.65 0.02
CA ARG A 143 -5.98 -22.42 0.77
C ARG A 143 -6.29 -21.30 -0.22
N GLY A 144 -7.45 -20.67 -0.05
CA GLY A 144 -7.83 -19.50 -0.85
C GLY A 144 -6.90 -18.31 -0.62
N VAL A 145 -7.11 -17.25 -1.40
CA VAL A 145 -6.39 -15.98 -1.28
C VAL A 145 -7.39 -14.86 -1.06
N ARG A 146 -7.17 -14.03 -0.04
CA ARG A 146 -7.90 -12.77 0.15
C ARG A 146 -6.92 -11.62 0.08
N PHE A 147 -7.20 -10.61 -0.73
CA PHE A 147 -6.43 -9.37 -0.72
C PHE A 147 -7.29 -8.16 -0.96
N LEU A 148 -6.79 -7.00 -0.55
CA LEU A 148 -7.46 -5.72 -0.76
C LEU A 148 -6.65 -4.86 -1.72
N TRP A 149 -7.30 -3.91 -2.41
CA TRP A 149 -6.59 -2.91 -3.21
C TRP A 149 -7.23 -1.52 -3.13
N SER A 150 -6.41 -0.48 -3.25
CA SER A 150 -6.84 0.92 -3.38
C SER A 150 -5.64 1.83 -3.74
N GLY A 151 -5.88 3.11 -4.00
CA GLY A 151 -4.87 4.17 -4.05
C GLY A 151 -5.30 5.44 -3.30
N ASP A 152 -4.55 6.52 -3.49
CA ASP A 152 -4.96 7.89 -3.18
C ASP A 152 -5.04 8.22 -1.67
N LEU A 153 -3.87 8.34 -1.03
CA LEU A 153 -3.75 8.62 0.40
C LEU A 153 -3.24 10.03 0.70
N ALA A 154 -4.04 10.81 1.42
CA ALA A 154 -3.70 12.12 1.97
C ALA A 154 -3.53 13.24 0.93
N GLY A 155 -4.46 13.30 -0.02
CA GLY A 155 -4.47 14.24 -1.14
C GLY A 155 -5.51 15.37 -1.04
N GLN A 156 -5.37 16.35 -1.94
CA GLN A 156 -6.31 17.47 -2.16
C GLN A 156 -6.71 18.28 -0.91
N GLY A 157 -5.84 18.31 0.11
CA GLY A 157 -6.05 19.05 1.36
C GLY A 157 -6.50 18.19 2.54
N TRP A 158 -6.75 16.89 2.34
CA TRP A 158 -7.32 15.99 3.34
C TRP A 158 -6.26 15.02 3.89
N GLY A 159 -5.45 15.47 4.84
CA GLY A 159 -4.48 14.64 5.55
C GLY A 159 -5.04 13.94 6.79
N ILE A 160 -4.19 13.65 7.77
CA ILE A 160 -4.59 13.00 9.03
C ILE A 160 -5.44 13.97 9.86
N ASN A 161 -6.67 13.57 10.19
CA ASN A 161 -7.52 14.31 11.12
C ASN A 161 -7.76 13.50 12.41
N PRO A 162 -7.06 13.81 13.51
CA PRO A 162 -7.20 13.09 14.78
C PRO A 162 -8.59 13.19 15.41
N ASP A 163 -9.30 14.31 15.18
CA ASP A 163 -10.66 14.52 15.73
C ASP A 163 -11.67 13.53 15.12
N LEU A 164 -11.36 13.04 13.92
CA LEU A 164 -12.15 12.02 13.22
C LEU A 164 -11.50 10.63 13.29
N GLY A 165 -10.50 10.43 14.16
CA GLY A 165 -9.85 9.13 14.36
C GLY A 165 -8.82 8.75 13.28
N GLY A 166 -8.29 9.71 12.52
CA GLY A 166 -7.25 9.47 11.51
C GLY A 166 -7.76 8.70 10.29
N TYR A 167 -6.91 7.84 9.70
CA TYR A 167 -7.24 7.04 8.51
C TYR A 167 -8.07 5.79 8.85
N ARG A 168 -9.32 5.98 9.29
CA ARG A 168 -10.22 4.91 9.74
C ARG A 168 -10.46 3.78 8.73
N ILE A 169 -10.23 4.03 7.43
CA ILE A 169 -10.35 3.01 6.38
C ILE A 169 -9.45 1.80 6.64
N TYR A 170 -8.24 2.02 7.16
CA TYR A 170 -7.29 0.94 7.42
C TYR A 170 -7.77 0.00 8.54
N ASP A 171 -8.56 0.50 9.49
CA ASP A 171 -9.18 -0.35 10.50
C ASP A 171 -10.28 -1.24 9.91
N ALA A 172 -11.06 -0.75 8.95
CA ALA A 172 -12.04 -1.56 8.24
C ALA A 172 -11.37 -2.63 7.37
N MET A 173 -10.31 -2.25 6.67
CA MET A 173 -9.50 -3.16 5.87
C MET A 173 -8.85 -4.25 6.73
N ALA A 174 -8.27 -3.88 7.89
CA ALA A 174 -7.64 -4.84 8.81
C ALA A 174 -8.62 -5.91 9.31
N ARG A 175 -9.89 -5.55 9.55
CA ARG A 175 -10.92 -6.49 10.03
C ARG A 175 -11.28 -7.60 9.03
N LEU A 176 -10.91 -7.43 7.75
CA LEU A 176 -11.15 -8.45 6.73
C LEU A 176 -10.07 -9.54 6.70
N ASP A 177 -8.99 -9.40 7.49
CA ASP A 177 -7.86 -10.33 7.59
C ASP A 177 -7.28 -10.71 6.20
N PRO A 178 -6.84 -9.73 5.38
CA PRO A 178 -6.31 -10.03 4.06
C PRO A 178 -4.90 -10.63 4.14
N ASP A 179 -4.57 -11.52 3.19
CA ASP A 179 -3.22 -12.07 3.03
C ASP A 179 -2.22 -10.97 2.60
N PHE A 180 -2.67 -9.94 1.87
CA PHE A 180 -1.89 -8.73 1.55
C PHE A 180 -2.79 -7.55 1.11
N PHE A 181 -2.19 -6.37 1.00
CA PHE A 181 -2.77 -5.15 0.41
C PHE A 181 -1.99 -4.73 -0.84
N LEU A 182 -2.70 -4.43 -1.93
CA LEU A 182 -2.16 -3.81 -3.13
C LEU A 182 -2.44 -2.30 -3.09
N CYS A 183 -1.40 -1.49 -2.91
CA CYS A 183 -1.50 -0.03 -3.01
C CYS A 183 -1.12 0.39 -4.44
N SER A 184 -2.09 0.89 -5.20
CA SER A 184 -1.97 1.11 -6.65
C SER A 184 -1.33 2.45 -7.04
N GLY A 185 -0.95 3.30 -6.10
CA GLY A 185 -0.46 4.64 -6.43
C GLY A 185 -0.79 5.64 -5.35
N ASP A 186 -0.29 6.86 -5.50
CA ASP A 186 -0.62 8.00 -4.63
C ASP A 186 -0.49 7.68 -3.14
N ASN A 187 0.61 7.01 -2.79
CA ASN A 187 0.97 6.70 -1.42
C ASN A 187 1.28 7.97 -0.62
N ILE A 188 1.60 9.06 -1.33
CA ILE A 188 1.76 10.42 -0.82
C ILE A 188 1.23 11.41 -1.87
N TYR A 189 1.05 12.66 -1.46
CA TYR A 189 0.86 13.82 -2.35
C TYR A 189 1.99 14.82 -2.20
N ALA A 190 3.14 14.54 -2.83
CA ALA A 190 4.35 15.36 -2.70
C ALA A 190 4.17 16.81 -3.17
N ASP A 191 3.18 17.04 -4.03
CA ASP A 191 2.82 18.29 -4.67
C ASP A 191 1.48 18.88 -4.18
N GLY A 192 0.87 18.23 -3.19
CA GLY A 192 -0.36 18.65 -2.51
C GLY A 192 -0.09 19.11 -1.07
N PRO A 193 0.22 20.41 -0.85
CA PRO A 193 0.40 20.96 0.48
C PRO A 193 -0.86 20.86 1.33
N LEU A 194 -0.68 20.57 2.62
CA LEU A 194 -1.77 20.59 3.60
C LEU A 194 -1.79 21.91 4.37
N THR A 195 -2.97 22.50 4.47
CA THR A 195 -3.24 23.56 5.45
C THR A 195 -3.70 22.94 6.77
N ALA A 196 -3.47 23.64 7.88
CA ALA A 196 -3.88 23.16 9.21
C ALA A 196 -5.40 22.94 9.33
N THR A 197 -6.20 23.74 8.63
CA THR A 197 -7.65 23.62 8.62
C THR A 197 -8.23 23.82 7.23
N GLN A 198 -9.36 23.17 6.97
CA GLN A 198 -10.16 23.36 5.77
C GLN A 198 -11.65 23.36 6.13
N ALA A 199 -12.42 24.29 5.56
CA ALA A 199 -13.85 24.39 5.82
C ALA A 199 -14.63 23.27 5.12
N LEU A 200 -15.61 22.70 5.81
CA LEU A 200 -16.52 21.69 5.29
C LEU A 200 -17.87 22.31 4.91
N PRO A 201 -18.63 21.70 3.97
CA PRO A 201 -19.92 22.24 3.52
C PRO A 201 -20.97 22.42 4.62
N ASP A 202 -20.88 21.64 5.71
CA ASP A 202 -21.78 21.72 6.86
C ASP A 202 -21.39 22.81 7.88
N GLY A 203 -20.35 23.59 7.58
CA GLY A 203 -19.82 24.65 8.45
C GLY A 203 -18.83 24.17 9.51
N SER A 204 -18.57 22.86 9.61
CA SER A 204 -17.51 22.31 10.45
C SER A 204 -16.13 22.47 9.79
N MET A 205 -15.07 22.09 10.51
CA MET A 205 -13.68 22.21 10.04
C MET A 205 -12.99 20.86 10.04
N TRP A 206 -12.35 20.54 8.92
CA TRP A 206 -11.31 19.52 8.90
C TRP A 206 -10.04 20.07 9.51
N ARG A 207 -9.37 19.29 10.37
CA ARG A 207 -8.14 19.69 11.05
C ARG A 207 -7.02 18.71 10.74
N ASN A 208 -6.08 19.14 9.91
CA ASN A 208 -4.94 18.32 9.55
C ASN A 208 -3.86 18.36 10.64
N VAL A 209 -3.25 17.21 10.91
CA VAL A 209 -1.85 17.22 11.34
C VAL A 209 -1.02 17.85 10.21
N THR A 210 -0.10 18.75 10.55
CA THR A 210 0.82 19.35 9.58
C THR A 210 2.27 19.11 9.98
N THR A 211 3.14 19.02 8.98
CA THR A 211 4.60 19.07 9.14
C THR A 211 5.16 20.10 8.17
N GLU A 212 6.39 20.55 8.39
CA GLU A 212 7.04 21.52 7.52
C GLU A 212 7.08 21.02 6.07
N GLU A 213 7.49 19.77 5.87
CA GLU A 213 7.63 19.15 4.56
C GLU A 213 6.30 18.90 3.84
N LYS A 214 5.20 18.83 4.60
CA LYS A 214 3.84 18.65 4.06
C LYS A 214 3.11 19.99 3.83
N SER A 215 3.72 21.10 4.25
CA SER A 215 3.15 22.45 4.12
C SER A 215 3.55 23.16 2.81
N LYS A 216 4.36 22.51 1.97
CA LYS A 216 4.78 22.96 0.64
C LYS A 216 4.92 21.78 -0.32
N VAL A 217 5.13 22.06 -1.60
CA VAL A 217 5.51 21.04 -2.59
C VAL A 217 6.91 20.52 -2.28
N ALA A 218 7.16 19.23 -2.52
CA ALA A 218 8.46 18.62 -2.30
C ALA A 218 9.38 18.87 -3.50
N GLU A 219 10.58 19.36 -3.21
CA GLU A 219 11.62 19.57 -4.22
C GLU A 219 12.88 18.79 -3.85
N THR A 220 13.25 18.82 -2.57
CA THR A 220 14.43 18.16 -2.03
C THR A 220 14.12 16.74 -1.57
N LEU A 221 15.16 15.90 -1.49
CA LEU A 221 15.03 14.54 -0.95
C LEU A 221 14.48 14.53 0.48
N ALA A 222 14.81 15.54 1.30
CA ALA A 222 14.30 15.65 2.67
C ALA A 222 12.79 15.89 2.71
N GLU A 223 12.26 16.69 1.78
CA GLU A 223 10.84 16.98 1.66
C GLU A 223 10.05 15.77 1.13
N PHE A 224 10.58 15.05 0.14
CA PHE A 224 9.99 13.78 -0.30
C PHE A 224 9.94 12.75 0.83
N ARG A 225 11.04 12.58 1.57
CA ARG A 225 11.06 11.72 2.77
C ARG A 225 10.04 12.17 3.81
N GLY A 226 9.89 13.49 4.03
CA GLY A 226 8.91 14.06 4.94
C GLY A 226 7.47 13.69 4.58
N ASN A 227 7.14 13.66 3.29
CA ASN A 227 5.83 13.23 2.81
C ASN A 227 5.54 11.75 3.13
N PHE A 228 6.51 10.85 2.95
CA PHE A 228 6.33 9.44 3.36
C PHE A 228 6.26 9.27 4.89
N ARG A 229 7.09 10.02 5.65
CA ARG A 229 7.02 10.03 7.13
C ARG A 229 5.67 10.48 7.66
N TYR A 230 5.06 11.47 6.99
CA TYR A 230 3.80 12.07 7.41
C TYR A 230 2.71 11.02 7.58
N ASN A 231 2.52 10.14 6.58
CA ASN A 231 1.47 9.13 6.62
C ASN A 231 1.68 8.14 7.78
N LEU A 232 2.93 7.85 8.14
CA LEU A 232 3.26 7.00 9.28
C LEU A 232 3.07 7.67 10.66
N LEU A 233 2.58 8.91 10.73
CA LEU A 233 2.09 9.51 11.97
C LEU A 233 0.71 8.95 12.37
N ASP A 234 -0.06 8.46 11.40
CA ASP A 234 -1.37 7.87 11.64
C ASP A 234 -1.24 6.52 12.37
N GLU A 235 -2.10 6.28 13.37
CA GLU A 235 -2.06 5.04 14.14
C GLU A 235 -2.69 3.87 13.39
N ASN A 236 -3.78 4.09 12.65
CA ASN A 236 -4.49 3.02 11.95
C ASN A 236 -3.62 2.47 10.81
N LEU A 237 -2.94 3.35 10.06
CA LEU A 237 -1.98 2.92 9.04
C LEU A 237 -0.81 2.13 9.64
N ARG A 238 -0.21 2.59 10.75
CA ARG A 238 0.88 1.84 11.42
C ARG A 238 0.41 0.48 11.91
N ARG A 239 -0.81 0.39 12.47
CA ARG A 239 -1.40 -0.88 12.92
C ARG A 239 -1.65 -1.84 11.76
N PHE A 240 -2.20 -1.33 10.67
CA PHE A 240 -2.44 -2.08 9.44
C PHE A 240 -1.14 -2.61 8.85
N ASN A 241 -0.15 -1.74 8.65
CA ASN A 241 1.16 -2.12 8.09
C ASN A 241 1.92 -3.16 8.93
N ALA A 242 1.68 -3.19 10.24
CA ALA A 242 2.29 -4.18 11.12
C ALA A 242 1.68 -5.58 10.94
N GLN A 243 0.48 -5.72 10.37
CA GLN A 243 -0.24 -7.00 10.26
C GLN A 243 -0.47 -7.45 8.81
N VAL A 244 -0.56 -6.51 7.88
CA VAL A 244 -0.88 -6.77 6.47
C VAL A 244 0.33 -6.44 5.61
N PRO A 245 0.91 -7.43 4.90
CA PRO A 245 1.95 -7.17 3.91
C PRO A 245 1.43 -6.31 2.78
N SER A 246 2.24 -5.39 2.30
CA SER A 246 1.87 -4.54 1.16
C SER A 246 2.67 -4.89 -0.10
N ILE A 247 1.96 -4.95 -1.22
CA ILE A 247 2.49 -4.86 -2.58
C ILE A 247 2.29 -3.41 -3.00
N ILE A 248 3.38 -2.65 -3.09
CA ILE A 248 3.32 -1.22 -3.40
C ILE A 248 3.67 -0.97 -4.87
N GLN A 249 2.87 -0.11 -5.49
CA GLN A 249 3.07 0.57 -6.77
C GLN A 249 3.12 2.09 -6.51
N TRP A 250 3.65 2.86 -7.46
CA TRP A 250 3.61 4.32 -7.43
C TRP A 250 2.80 4.84 -8.62
N ASP A 251 2.37 6.08 -8.52
CA ASP A 251 1.71 6.84 -9.57
C ASP A 251 2.37 8.25 -9.65
N ASP A 252 1.63 9.29 -10.02
CA ASP A 252 2.17 10.62 -10.22
C ASP A 252 2.48 11.34 -8.92
N HIS A 253 1.62 11.28 -7.93
CA HIS A 253 1.71 12.13 -6.75
C HIS A 253 2.86 11.77 -5.79
N GLU A 254 3.56 10.65 -6.02
CA GLU A 254 4.90 10.44 -5.46
C GLU A 254 5.92 11.50 -5.90
N VAL A 255 5.71 12.12 -7.06
CA VAL A 255 6.56 13.12 -7.68
C VAL A 255 5.84 14.47 -7.81
N ARG A 256 4.81 14.51 -8.66
CA ARG A 256 4.02 15.68 -9.06
C ARG A 256 2.87 15.20 -9.95
N ASN A 257 1.69 15.77 -9.78
CA ASN A 257 0.50 15.53 -10.61
C ASN A 257 0.83 15.47 -12.11
N ASN A 258 0.36 14.41 -12.77
CA ASN A 258 0.43 14.15 -14.21
C ASN A 258 1.84 14.03 -14.81
N TRP A 259 2.86 13.75 -14.00
CA TRP A 259 4.23 13.84 -14.50
C TRP A 259 4.58 12.79 -15.57
N TYR A 260 5.52 13.16 -16.43
CA TYR A 260 6.15 12.28 -17.41
C TYR A 260 7.66 12.57 -17.54
N PRO A 261 8.47 11.60 -18.03
CA PRO A 261 9.91 11.80 -18.22
C PRO A 261 10.24 12.97 -19.15
N GLY A 262 11.15 13.84 -18.73
CA GLY A 262 11.54 15.04 -19.47
C GLY A 262 10.58 16.22 -19.39
N GLU A 263 9.52 16.15 -18.57
CA GLU A 263 8.68 17.32 -18.26
C GLU A 263 9.52 18.44 -17.60
N VAL A 264 9.19 19.68 -17.95
CA VAL A 264 9.72 20.89 -17.32
C VAL A 264 8.56 21.65 -16.71
N VAL A 265 8.57 21.82 -15.39
CA VAL A 265 7.53 22.57 -14.68
C VAL A 265 7.47 23.99 -15.24
N ALA A 266 6.28 24.43 -15.63
CA ALA A 266 6.07 25.76 -16.17
C ALA A 266 6.52 26.87 -15.20
N ASP A 267 7.07 27.95 -15.74
CA ASP A 267 7.46 29.14 -14.97
C ASP A 267 6.27 29.79 -14.25
N SER A 268 5.06 29.57 -14.75
CA SER A 268 3.81 30.04 -14.15
C SER A 268 3.44 29.32 -12.86
N ASP A 269 4.08 28.20 -12.50
CA ASP A 269 3.91 27.54 -11.21
C ASP A 269 5.00 28.00 -10.23
N PRO A 270 4.74 29.00 -9.38
CA PRO A 270 5.75 29.59 -8.49
C PRO A 270 6.07 28.70 -7.29
N ARG A 271 5.34 27.58 -7.12
CA ARG A 271 5.58 26.65 -6.00
C ARG A 271 6.92 25.93 -6.15
N TYR A 272 7.42 25.81 -7.38
CA TYR A 272 8.63 25.07 -7.72
C TYR A 272 9.75 26.00 -8.16
N THR A 273 10.91 25.85 -7.52
CA THR A 273 12.19 26.41 -7.96
C THR A 273 12.94 25.41 -8.84
N GLU A 274 12.94 24.12 -8.46
CA GLU A 274 13.39 23.04 -9.33
C GLU A 274 12.38 22.81 -10.44
N LYS A 275 12.78 23.01 -11.70
CA LYS A 275 11.89 22.89 -12.86
C LYS A 275 12.02 21.54 -13.56
N SER A 276 13.12 20.81 -13.39
CA SER A 276 13.29 19.50 -14.01
C SER A 276 12.55 18.43 -13.23
N VAL A 277 11.51 17.86 -13.85
CA VAL A 277 10.76 16.77 -13.24
C VAL A 277 11.60 15.50 -13.11
N ASP A 278 12.56 15.25 -14.01
CA ASP A 278 13.49 14.12 -13.86
C ASP A 278 14.30 14.20 -12.56
N VAL A 279 14.67 15.42 -12.13
CA VAL A 279 15.37 15.63 -10.85
C VAL A 279 14.44 15.34 -9.68
N LEU A 280 13.18 15.81 -9.74
CA LEU A 280 12.16 15.53 -8.73
C LEU A 280 11.88 14.02 -8.64
N ALA A 281 11.63 13.37 -9.77
CA ALA A 281 11.37 11.94 -9.88
C ALA A 281 12.54 11.10 -9.34
N GLY A 282 13.79 11.50 -9.59
CA GLY A 282 14.97 10.85 -9.01
C GLY A 282 15.02 10.92 -7.48
N ARG A 283 14.63 12.06 -6.90
CA ARG A 283 14.57 12.27 -5.43
C ARG A 283 13.39 11.51 -4.81
N ALA A 284 12.21 11.59 -5.44
CA ALA A 284 11.01 10.86 -5.07
C ALA A 284 11.24 9.35 -5.08
N ARG A 285 11.80 8.80 -6.17
CA ARG A 285 12.13 7.37 -6.31
C ARG A 285 13.06 6.88 -5.21
N ARG A 286 14.06 7.70 -4.85
CA ARG A 286 14.96 7.37 -3.73
C ARG A 286 14.20 7.29 -2.42
N ALA A 287 13.38 8.29 -2.10
CA ALA A 287 12.54 8.27 -0.89
C ALA A 287 11.56 7.09 -0.90
N PHE A 288 10.89 6.83 -2.02
CA PHE A 288 9.98 5.70 -2.20
C PHE A 288 10.67 4.35 -1.92
N SER A 289 11.89 4.15 -2.45
CA SER A 289 12.69 2.95 -2.18
C SER A 289 13.12 2.80 -0.71
N GLU A 290 13.26 3.92 0.01
CA GLU A 290 13.63 3.96 1.43
C GLU A 290 12.43 3.65 2.33
N TYR A 291 11.21 3.99 1.91
CA TYR A 291 10.00 3.90 2.75
C TYR A 291 9.16 2.64 2.52
N PHE A 292 9.36 1.92 1.43
CA PHE A 292 8.60 0.71 1.13
C PHE A 292 9.46 -0.55 0.98
N PRO A 293 9.00 -1.71 1.52
CA PRO A 293 9.68 -2.99 1.37
C PRO A 293 9.45 -3.61 -0.02
N ILE A 294 10.15 -3.10 -1.04
CA ILE A 294 10.05 -3.59 -2.44
C ILE A 294 11.29 -4.39 -2.83
N SER A 295 11.09 -5.61 -3.34
CA SER A 295 12.18 -6.56 -3.61
C SER A 295 13.10 -6.16 -4.76
N THR A 296 12.54 -5.49 -5.77
CA THR A 296 13.18 -5.06 -7.02
C THR A 296 13.63 -3.60 -6.99
N LEU A 297 13.37 -2.88 -5.90
CA LEU A 297 13.74 -1.48 -5.75
C LEU A 297 14.31 -1.26 -4.35
N ARG A 298 15.64 -1.35 -4.23
CA ARG A 298 16.34 -1.24 -2.95
C ARG A 298 16.85 0.18 -2.70
N PRO A 299 16.86 0.65 -1.44
CA PRO A 299 17.45 1.93 -1.07
C PRO A 299 18.87 2.10 -1.61
N GLY A 300 19.11 3.19 -2.33
CA GLY A 300 20.44 3.56 -2.84
C GLY A 300 20.98 2.68 -3.98
N ALA A 301 20.20 1.73 -4.50
CA ALA A 301 20.57 0.98 -5.69
C ALA A 301 20.51 1.89 -6.93
N ARG A 302 21.55 1.85 -7.78
CA ARG A 302 21.58 2.58 -9.06
C ARG A 302 20.55 2.06 -10.05
N GLU A 303 20.21 0.78 -9.93
CA GLU A 303 19.26 0.05 -10.75
C GLU A 303 18.16 -0.53 -9.85
N GLY A 304 16.96 -0.62 -10.39
CA GLY A 304 15.78 -1.15 -9.70
C GLY A 304 14.53 -0.77 -10.47
N ARG A 305 13.42 -1.46 -10.22
CA ARG A 305 12.15 -1.25 -10.95
C ARG A 305 10.96 -1.43 -10.01
N VAL A 306 9.91 -0.64 -10.22
CA VAL A 306 8.62 -0.80 -9.54
C VAL A 306 7.89 -2.00 -10.12
N HIS A 307 7.82 -2.09 -11.45
CA HIS A 307 7.17 -3.20 -12.13
C HIS A 307 7.85 -4.54 -11.81
N ARG A 308 7.03 -5.53 -11.44
CA ARG A 308 7.45 -6.88 -11.04
C ARG A 308 6.27 -7.83 -11.00
N VAL A 309 6.55 -9.13 -10.95
CA VAL A 309 5.53 -10.15 -10.67
C VAL A 309 5.66 -10.59 -9.22
N VAL A 310 4.60 -10.42 -8.44
CA VAL A 310 4.48 -11.02 -7.12
C VAL A 310 3.67 -12.30 -7.25
N ARG A 311 4.31 -13.43 -6.98
CA ARG A 311 3.73 -14.76 -7.14
C ARG A 311 3.11 -15.21 -5.82
N HIS A 312 1.80 -15.39 -5.79
CA HIS A 312 1.04 -15.78 -4.61
C HIS A 312 0.46 -17.20 -4.80
N GLY A 313 1.38 -18.17 -4.84
CA GLY A 313 1.05 -19.60 -4.90
C GLY A 313 0.52 -19.99 -6.28
N PRO A 314 -0.21 -21.11 -6.39
CA PRO A 314 -0.77 -21.54 -7.67
C PRO A 314 -2.02 -20.76 -8.10
N LEU A 315 -2.63 -19.97 -7.21
CA LEU A 315 -3.88 -19.28 -7.48
C LEU A 315 -3.69 -17.94 -8.18
N LEU A 316 -2.66 -17.18 -7.81
CA LEU A 316 -2.55 -15.78 -8.18
C LEU A 316 -1.12 -15.38 -8.51
N ASP A 317 -0.95 -14.75 -9.67
CA ASP A 317 0.19 -13.88 -9.96
C ASP A 317 -0.32 -12.43 -10.07
N VAL A 318 0.32 -11.49 -9.37
CA VAL A 318 0.06 -10.06 -9.46
C VAL A 318 1.16 -9.42 -10.31
N PHE A 319 0.77 -8.81 -11.43
CA PHE A 319 1.63 -8.09 -12.36
C PHE A 319 1.56 -6.61 -12.02
N VAL A 320 2.48 -6.16 -11.18
CA VAL A 320 2.59 -4.75 -10.80
C VAL A 320 3.22 -3.99 -11.96
N LEU A 321 2.55 -2.95 -12.46
CA LEU A 321 3.04 -2.10 -13.52
C LEU A 321 3.74 -0.85 -12.96
N ASP A 322 4.28 -0.06 -13.88
CA ASP A 322 4.81 1.28 -13.65
C ASP A 322 4.44 2.08 -14.90
N MET A 323 3.33 2.82 -14.84
CA MET A 323 2.82 3.57 -15.99
C MET A 323 3.30 5.03 -15.98
N ARG A 324 4.34 5.33 -15.18
CA ARG A 324 4.97 6.66 -15.05
C ARG A 324 6.39 6.72 -15.58
N THR A 325 7.28 5.81 -15.15
CA THR A 325 8.73 5.92 -15.45
C THR A 325 9.04 5.87 -16.95
N TYR A 326 8.20 5.19 -17.73
CA TYR A 326 8.53 4.79 -19.10
C TYR A 326 7.61 5.38 -20.16
N ARG A 327 6.58 6.12 -19.74
CA ARG A 327 5.56 6.68 -20.62
C ARG A 327 6.10 7.81 -21.49
N ASN A 328 5.38 8.11 -22.56
CA ASN A 328 5.58 9.30 -23.37
C ASN A 328 4.98 10.57 -22.72
N ALA A 329 5.29 11.73 -23.28
CA ALA A 329 4.78 13.02 -22.82
C ALA A 329 3.27 13.15 -22.94
N ASN A 330 2.66 13.92 -22.04
CA ASN A 330 1.25 14.30 -22.15
C ASN A 330 1.02 15.16 -23.38
N SER A 331 0.01 14.78 -24.15
CA SER A 331 -0.36 15.39 -25.42
C SER A 331 -1.87 15.21 -25.62
N PRO A 332 -2.47 15.73 -26.71
CA PRO A 332 -3.83 15.37 -27.08
C PRO A 332 -4.04 13.86 -27.33
N ASP A 333 -2.96 13.07 -27.34
CA ASP A 333 -2.91 11.61 -27.42
C ASP A 333 -3.59 11.00 -28.65
N ASN A 334 -3.50 11.69 -29.79
CA ASN A 334 -4.11 11.32 -31.06
C ASN A 334 -3.11 10.77 -32.11
N GLN A 335 -1.89 10.43 -31.69
CA GLN A 335 -0.86 9.92 -32.59
C GLN A 335 -1.20 8.53 -33.14
N ALA A 336 -1.04 8.32 -34.45
CA ALA A 336 -1.28 7.03 -35.09
C ALA A 336 -0.15 6.01 -34.86
N THR A 337 1.01 6.47 -34.37
CA THR A 337 2.15 5.64 -34.01
C THR A 337 2.78 6.15 -32.72
N ASP A 338 2.98 5.25 -31.76
CA ASP A 338 3.55 5.60 -30.47
C ASP A 338 4.43 4.47 -29.92
N PRO A 339 5.72 4.40 -30.31
CA PRO A 339 6.59 3.31 -29.89
C PRO A 339 6.90 3.34 -28.38
N GLN A 340 6.73 4.49 -27.71
CA GLN A 340 6.96 4.63 -26.29
C GLN A 340 5.68 4.30 -25.50
N GLY A 341 4.55 4.89 -25.87
CA GLY A 341 3.24 4.63 -25.25
C GLY A 341 3.22 4.84 -23.74
N ILE A 342 2.35 4.13 -23.03
CA ILE A 342 2.16 4.26 -21.58
C ILE A 342 3.11 3.39 -20.75
N LEU A 343 3.56 2.25 -21.28
CA LEU A 343 4.43 1.31 -20.54
C LEU A 343 5.91 1.40 -20.95
N GLY A 344 6.23 1.97 -22.10
CA GLY A 344 7.54 1.78 -22.72
C GLY A 344 7.71 0.37 -23.30
N ALA A 345 8.59 0.25 -24.30
CA ALA A 345 8.79 -1.00 -25.05
C ALA A 345 9.30 -2.15 -24.17
N GLU A 346 10.21 -1.88 -23.21
CA GLU A 346 10.79 -2.92 -22.36
C GLU A 346 9.78 -3.53 -21.39
N GLN A 347 8.95 -2.70 -20.74
CA GLN A 347 7.93 -3.17 -19.82
C GLN A 347 6.80 -3.90 -20.55
N LEU A 348 6.38 -3.41 -21.74
CA LEU A 348 5.39 -4.11 -22.56
C LEU A 348 5.88 -5.51 -22.97
N ALA A 349 7.14 -5.61 -23.42
CA ALA A 349 7.76 -6.89 -23.76
C ALA A 349 7.91 -7.81 -22.53
N TRP A 350 8.26 -7.24 -21.37
CA TRP A 350 8.30 -7.96 -20.10
C TRP A 350 6.92 -8.50 -19.72
N LEU A 351 5.87 -7.68 -19.78
CA LEU A 351 4.51 -8.04 -19.38
C LEU A 351 3.98 -9.20 -20.23
N LYS A 352 4.13 -9.11 -21.57
CA LYS A 352 3.76 -10.18 -22.50
C LYS A 352 4.46 -11.50 -22.20
N ARG A 353 5.76 -11.43 -21.92
CA ARG A 353 6.57 -12.62 -21.58
C ARG A 353 6.11 -13.23 -20.26
N GLU A 354 5.94 -12.43 -19.21
CA GLU A 354 5.57 -12.93 -17.89
C GLU A 354 4.13 -13.48 -17.88
N LEU A 355 3.18 -12.82 -18.57
CA LEU A 355 1.81 -13.32 -18.72
C LEU A 355 1.77 -14.70 -19.39
N SER A 356 2.58 -14.89 -20.46
CA SER A 356 2.69 -16.18 -21.15
C SER A 356 3.35 -17.27 -20.31
N ARG A 357 4.24 -16.88 -19.38
CA ARG A 357 4.94 -17.82 -18.49
C ARG A 357 4.13 -18.21 -17.26
N SER A 358 3.18 -17.36 -16.85
CA SER A 358 2.38 -17.58 -15.66
C SER A 358 1.49 -18.81 -15.80
N ARG A 359 1.52 -19.66 -14.77
CA ARG A 359 0.64 -20.82 -14.63
C ARG A 359 -0.40 -20.63 -13.52
N ALA A 360 -0.44 -19.44 -12.92
CA ALA A 360 -1.44 -19.12 -11.91
C ALA A 360 -2.85 -19.13 -12.51
N VAL A 361 -3.83 -19.51 -11.69
CA VAL A 361 -5.25 -19.50 -12.07
C VAL A 361 -5.68 -18.09 -12.51
N TRP A 362 -5.28 -17.08 -11.73
CA TRP A 362 -5.53 -15.67 -11.98
C TRP A 362 -4.25 -14.87 -12.20
N LYS A 363 -4.33 -13.94 -13.14
CA LYS A 363 -3.28 -12.98 -13.52
C LYS A 363 -3.87 -11.60 -13.32
N VAL A 364 -3.70 -11.06 -12.12
CA VAL A 364 -4.16 -9.71 -11.80
C VAL A 364 -3.13 -8.72 -12.32
N ILE A 365 -3.56 -7.82 -13.21
CA ILE A 365 -2.73 -6.75 -13.73
C ILE A 365 -3.07 -5.51 -12.91
N ALA A 366 -2.11 -5.10 -12.07
CA ALA A 366 -2.21 -3.92 -11.23
C ALA A 366 -1.65 -2.72 -12.00
N ALA A 367 -2.54 -1.86 -12.45
CA ALA A 367 -2.24 -0.66 -13.19
C ALA A 367 -2.51 0.56 -12.29
N ASP A 368 -1.58 1.52 -12.28
CA ASP A 368 -1.73 2.73 -11.48
C ASP A 368 -2.91 3.58 -12.00
N MET A 369 -3.02 3.73 -13.32
CA MET A 369 -4.13 4.43 -14.00
C MET A 369 -5.15 3.51 -14.66
N PRO A 370 -6.40 3.98 -14.88
CA PRO A 370 -7.43 3.25 -15.60
C PRO A 370 -7.18 3.14 -17.11
N LEU A 371 -7.79 2.12 -17.73
CA LEU A 371 -7.67 1.83 -19.16
C LEU A 371 -8.66 2.60 -20.03
N GLY A 372 -9.93 2.65 -19.62
CA GLY A 372 -11.02 3.22 -20.44
C GLY A 372 -11.62 4.50 -19.91
N LEU A 373 -11.07 5.04 -18.81
CA LEU A 373 -11.52 6.31 -18.24
C LEU A 373 -10.69 7.44 -18.80
N VAL A 374 -11.36 8.45 -19.36
CA VAL A 374 -10.70 9.65 -19.86
C VAL A 374 -10.29 10.51 -18.67
N VAL A 375 -8.98 10.71 -18.52
CA VAL A 375 -8.39 11.56 -17.48
C VAL A 375 -7.67 12.72 -18.17
N PRO A 376 -8.25 13.93 -18.16
CA PRO A 376 -7.62 15.09 -18.76
C PRO A 376 -6.43 15.59 -17.95
N ASP A 377 -5.37 16.01 -18.63
CA ASP A 377 -4.28 16.77 -18.04
C ASP A 377 -4.46 18.26 -18.29
N THR A 378 -4.94 18.99 -17.28
CA THR A 378 -5.14 20.44 -17.35
C THR A 378 -3.99 21.23 -16.72
N THR A 379 -2.90 20.61 -16.29
CA THR A 379 -1.82 21.26 -15.52
C THR A 379 -1.18 22.45 -16.25
N GLU A 380 -1.17 22.44 -17.58
CA GLU A 380 -0.68 23.54 -18.43
C GLU A 380 -1.80 24.27 -19.21
N GLY A 381 -3.07 24.04 -18.87
CA GLY A 381 -4.21 24.63 -19.60
C GLY A 381 -4.34 24.16 -21.05
N ARG A 382 -3.69 23.03 -21.39
CA ARG A 382 -3.80 22.37 -22.70
C ARG A 382 -4.82 21.23 -22.61
N PRO A 383 -5.49 20.87 -23.72
CA PRO A 383 -6.39 19.71 -23.76
C PRO A 383 -5.58 18.42 -23.91
N ASN A 384 -4.65 18.18 -22.98
CA ASN A 384 -3.83 16.97 -22.98
C ASN A 384 -4.55 15.85 -22.23
N ILE A 385 -4.09 14.63 -22.45
CA ILE A 385 -4.57 13.43 -21.78
C ILE A 385 -3.49 12.89 -20.86
N GLU A 386 -3.93 12.49 -19.67
CA GLU A 386 -3.13 11.85 -18.64
C GLU A 386 -3.18 10.33 -18.76
N ALA A 387 -4.35 9.70 -18.77
CA ALA A 387 -4.44 8.25 -18.74
C ALA A 387 -4.28 7.60 -20.14
N VAL A 388 -4.72 6.34 -20.24
CA VAL A 388 -4.70 5.54 -21.48
C VAL A 388 -5.73 6.01 -22.50
N ALA A 389 -6.95 6.32 -22.03
CA ALA A 389 -8.08 6.63 -22.90
C ALA A 389 -8.03 8.11 -23.33
N GLN A 390 -7.99 8.34 -24.64
CA GLN A 390 -7.77 9.67 -25.22
C GLN A 390 -9.06 10.47 -25.48
N GLY A 391 -10.23 9.81 -25.44
CA GLY A 391 -11.55 10.45 -25.49
C GLY A 391 -12.23 10.44 -26.86
N ASP A 392 -11.61 9.91 -27.90
CA ASP A 392 -12.21 9.58 -29.20
C ASP A 392 -12.60 8.09 -29.25
N PRO A 393 -13.89 7.73 -29.32
CA PRO A 393 -14.34 6.33 -29.30
C PRO A 393 -14.03 5.54 -30.59
N GLY A 394 -13.06 6.00 -31.39
CA GLY A 394 -12.65 5.45 -32.67
C GLY A 394 -11.59 4.36 -32.58
N ALA A 395 -10.79 4.23 -33.65
CA ALA A 395 -9.69 3.27 -33.66
C ALA A 395 -8.63 3.67 -32.60
N PRO A 396 -7.89 2.72 -32.01
CA PRO A 396 -6.90 3.04 -31.00
C PRO A 396 -5.87 4.03 -31.54
N LEU A 397 -5.69 5.12 -30.80
CA LEU A 397 -4.65 6.12 -31.03
C LEU A 397 -3.84 6.29 -29.76
N GLY A 398 -2.68 6.94 -29.91
CA GLY A 398 -1.80 7.26 -28.80
C GLY A 398 -1.50 6.10 -27.87
N ARG A 399 -1.72 6.29 -26.58
CA ARG A 399 -1.40 5.28 -25.56
C ARG A 399 -2.29 4.04 -25.64
N GLU A 400 -3.49 4.14 -26.23
CA GLU A 400 -4.37 3.00 -26.47
C GLU A 400 -3.71 1.97 -27.41
N LEU A 401 -2.78 2.38 -28.28
CA LEU A 401 -2.08 1.47 -29.19
C LEU A 401 -1.36 0.33 -28.45
N GLN A 402 -0.70 0.62 -27.32
CA GLN A 402 -0.02 -0.42 -26.53
C GLN A 402 -1.01 -1.33 -25.81
N ILE A 403 -2.14 -0.80 -25.35
CA ILE A 403 -3.20 -1.61 -24.72
C ILE A 403 -3.86 -2.50 -25.76
N ALA A 404 -4.15 -2.00 -26.96
CA ALA A 404 -4.63 -2.79 -28.08
C ALA A 404 -3.64 -3.92 -28.44
N GLU A 405 -2.33 -3.62 -28.47
CA GLU A 405 -1.27 -4.60 -28.72
C GLU A 405 -1.19 -5.69 -27.64
N LEU A 406 -1.41 -5.32 -26.38
CA LEU A 406 -1.41 -6.24 -25.24
C LEU A 406 -2.67 -7.12 -25.22
N LEU A 407 -3.85 -6.52 -25.38
CA LEU A 407 -5.13 -7.23 -25.41
C LEU A 407 -5.19 -8.24 -26.56
N ARG A 408 -4.72 -7.84 -27.75
CA ARG A 408 -4.50 -8.73 -28.90
C ARG A 408 -3.58 -9.89 -28.53
N TYR A 409 -2.46 -9.61 -27.87
CA TYR A 409 -1.50 -10.63 -27.48
C TYR A 409 -2.11 -11.65 -26.51
N VAL A 410 -2.86 -11.20 -25.50
CA VAL A 410 -3.58 -12.05 -24.54
C VAL A 410 -4.53 -12.99 -25.25
N LYS A 411 -5.35 -12.47 -26.18
CA LYS A 411 -6.25 -13.26 -27.02
C LYS A 411 -5.52 -14.32 -27.84
N HIS A 412 -4.55 -13.93 -28.67
CA HIS A 412 -3.89 -14.86 -29.59
C HIS A 412 -3.02 -15.89 -28.87
N ARG A 413 -2.48 -15.56 -27.69
CA ARG A 413 -1.77 -16.52 -26.84
C ARG A 413 -2.69 -17.33 -25.94
N ARG A 414 -3.99 -17.07 -25.97
CA ARG A 414 -5.02 -17.73 -25.14
C ARG A 414 -4.65 -17.69 -23.66
N ILE A 415 -4.15 -16.56 -23.19
CA ILE A 415 -3.80 -16.36 -21.78
C ILE A 415 -5.10 -16.26 -21.00
N THR A 416 -5.27 -17.13 -20.00
CA THR A 416 -6.51 -17.21 -19.22
C THR A 416 -6.42 -16.45 -17.90
N GLY A 417 -7.57 -16.00 -17.39
CA GLY A 417 -7.73 -15.48 -16.03
C GLY A 417 -7.14 -14.09 -15.81
N THR A 418 -7.18 -13.21 -16.80
CA THR A 418 -6.70 -11.83 -16.68
C THR A 418 -7.77 -10.92 -16.09
N VAL A 419 -7.41 -10.11 -15.10
CA VAL A 419 -8.28 -9.08 -14.47
C VAL A 419 -7.46 -7.83 -14.22
N TRP A 420 -8.03 -6.65 -14.44
CA TRP A 420 -7.38 -5.36 -14.19
C TRP A 420 -7.90 -4.73 -12.90
N LEU A 421 -6.98 -4.24 -12.06
CA LEU A 421 -7.28 -3.45 -10.86
C LEU A 421 -6.56 -2.10 -10.98
N THR A 422 -7.30 -1.01 -10.82
CA THR A 422 -6.83 0.37 -11.04
C THR A 422 -7.29 1.33 -9.93
N ALA A 423 -6.68 2.53 -9.87
CA ALA A 423 -6.98 3.61 -8.93
C ALA A 423 -7.03 4.98 -9.66
N ASP A 424 -6.35 6.02 -9.15
CA ASP A 424 -6.15 7.37 -9.75
C ASP A 424 -7.39 8.29 -9.78
N VAL A 425 -8.56 7.77 -10.17
CA VAL A 425 -9.74 8.63 -10.46
C VAL A 425 -10.59 9.02 -9.25
N HIS A 426 -10.21 8.58 -8.05
CA HIS A 426 -10.87 8.95 -6.78
C HIS A 426 -12.38 8.65 -6.73
N HIS A 427 -12.76 7.53 -7.31
CA HIS A 427 -14.07 6.92 -7.14
C HIS A 427 -13.96 5.40 -7.32
N THR A 428 -15.04 4.67 -6.99
CA THR A 428 -15.08 3.21 -7.23
C THR A 428 -16.05 2.86 -8.36
N SER A 429 -15.65 1.92 -9.21
CA SER A 429 -16.44 1.48 -10.37
C SER A 429 -16.04 0.11 -10.89
N ALA A 430 -16.94 -0.50 -11.67
CA ALA A 430 -16.67 -1.74 -12.39
C ALA A 430 -17.05 -1.60 -13.87
N GLN A 431 -16.13 -1.99 -14.75
CA GLN A 431 -16.23 -1.84 -16.18
C GLN A 431 -16.06 -3.20 -16.85
N HIS A 432 -16.97 -3.52 -17.76
CA HIS A 432 -16.85 -4.69 -18.62
C HIS A 432 -16.55 -4.27 -20.05
N TYR A 433 -15.46 -4.79 -20.61
CA TYR A 433 -15.01 -4.49 -21.96
C TYR A 433 -15.41 -5.63 -22.89
N GLN A 434 -16.02 -5.32 -24.04
CA GLN A 434 -16.49 -6.35 -24.96
C GLN A 434 -16.28 -5.93 -26.42
N PRO A 435 -15.68 -6.80 -27.26
CA PRO A 435 -15.40 -6.49 -28.66
C PRO A 435 -16.63 -6.08 -29.48
N SER A 436 -17.81 -6.63 -29.17
CA SER A 436 -19.04 -6.28 -29.90
C SER A 436 -19.56 -4.87 -29.63
N ARG A 437 -19.01 -4.16 -28.63
CA ARG A 437 -19.29 -2.75 -28.32
C ARG A 437 -18.14 -1.82 -28.71
N ALA A 438 -17.02 -2.37 -29.20
CA ALA A 438 -15.76 -1.67 -29.35
C ALA A 438 -15.48 -1.28 -30.79
N ALA A 439 -14.73 -0.20 -31.00
CA ALA A 439 -14.16 0.13 -32.29
C ALA A 439 -12.96 -0.78 -32.63
N PHE A 440 -12.11 -1.09 -31.65
CA PHE A 440 -11.08 -2.12 -31.77
C PHE A 440 -11.62 -3.48 -31.33
N THR A 441 -11.66 -4.49 -32.20
CA THR A 441 -12.35 -5.77 -31.87
C THR A 441 -11.41 -6.96 -31.70
N ASP A 442 -10.10 -6.79 -31.88
CA ASP A 442 -9.14 -7.89 -31.77
C ASP A 442 -8.67 -8.13 -30.33
N PHE A 443 -9.62 -8.39 -29.44
CA PHE A 443 -9.39 -8.77 -28.05
C PHE A 443 -10.50 -9.70 -27.54
N GLU A 444 -10.37 -10.23 -26.33
CA GLU A 444 -11.40 -11.03 -25.64
C GLU A 444 -12.00 -10.24 -24.49
N PRO A 445 -13.27 -10.46 -24.09
CA PRO A 445 -13.91 -9.71 -23.02
C PRO A 445 -13.11 -9.73 -21.71
N PHE A 446 -13.08 -8.62 -20.98
CA PHE A 446 -12.38 -8.55 -19.69
C PHE A 446 -13.01 -7.55 -18.74
N TRP A 447 -12.61 -7.63 -17.46
CA TRP A 447 -13.05 -6.73 -16.40
C TRP A 447 -11.92 -5.83 -15.92
N GLU A 448 -12.26 -4.57 -15.71
CA GLU A 448 -11.50 -3.60 -14.91
C GLU A 448 -12.33 -3.26 -13.67
N PHE A 449 -11.66 -3.19 -12.52
CA PHE A 449 -12.25 -2.70 -11.28
C PHE A 449 -11.40 -1.56 -10.73
N VAL A 450 -12.05 -0.44 -10.49
CA VAL A 450 -11.43 0.80 -10.01
C VAL A 450 -11.78 0.99 -8.54
N SER A 451 -10.79 1.28 -7.70
CA SER A 451 -11.05 1.65 -6.31
C SER A 451 -10.04 2.63 -5.75
N GLY A 452 -10.60 3.67 -5.13
CA GLY A 452 -9.95 4.79 -4.48
C GLY A 452 -11.00 5.89 -4.28
N PRO A 453 -10.77 6.90 -3.42
CA PRO A 453 -9.55 7.14 -2.68
C PRO A 453 -9.56 6.52 -1.27
N LEU A 454 -8.36 6.37 -0.69
CA LEU A 454 -8.17 5.91 0.70
C LEU A 454 -8.48 7.00 1.73
N ASN A 455 -7.90 8.19 1.51
CA ASN A 455 -8.15 9.40 2.32
C ASN A 455 -7.75 10.64 1.51
N ALA A 456 -8.29 10.77 0.31
CA ALA A 456 -8.08 11.90 -0.58
C ALA A 456 -9.43 12.47 -1.02
N GLY A 457 -9.41 13.60 -1.73
CA GLY A 457 -10.65 14.25 -2.16
C GLY A 457 -11.37 13.39 -3.20
N ALA A 458 -12.65 13.07 -3.03
CA ALA A 458 -13.38 12.28 -4.02
C ALA A 458 -13.88 13.15 -5.20
N PHE A 459 -13.93 12.59 -6.41
CA PHE A 459 -14.26 13.31 -7.64
C PHE A 459 -15.40 12.65 -8.45
N PRO A 460 -16.12 13.43 -9.29
CA PRO A 460 -17.13 12.88 -10.18
C PRO A 460 -16.58 11.80 -11.09
N ALA A 461 -17.47 10.89 -11.49
CA ALA A 461 -17.07 9.78 -12.34
C ALA A 461 -16.54 10.26 -13.69
N SER A 462 -15.33 9.84 -14.05
CA SER A 462 -14.71 10.15 -15.33
C SER A 462 -15.54 9.62 -16.50
N ALA A 463 -15.40 10.21 -17.69
CA ALA A 463 -16.07 9.70 -18.90
C ALA A 463 -15.43 8.38 -19.37
N LEU A 464 -16.21 7.53 -20.04
CA LEU A 464 -15.68 6.34 -20.69
C LEU A 464 -15.36 6.61 -22.15
N ASP A 465 -14.26 6.03 -22.62
CA ASP A 465 -13.87 5.97 -24.03
C ASP A 465 -14.36 4.66 -24.69
N GLY A 466 -14.96 4.77 -25.87
CA GLY A 466 -15.53 3.67 -26.65
C GLY A 466 -14.52 2.78 -27.40
N THR A 467 -13.23 3.13 -27.45
CA THR A 467 -12.20 2.37 -28.21
C THR A 467 -12.24 0.88 -27.94
N PHE A 468 -12.35 0.48 -26.67
CA PHE A 468 -12.42 -0.91 -26.21
C PHE A 468 -13.82 -1.35 -25.75
N GLY A 469 -14.86 -0.57 -26.07
CA GLY A 469 -16.26 -0.90 -25.79
C GLY A 469 -16.62 -1.16 -24.32
N PRO A 470 -16.17 -0.33 -23.35
CA PRO A 470 -16.54 -0.50 -21.96
C PRO A 470 -18.04 -0.25 -21.73
N GLU A 471 -18.62 -1.05 -20.85
CA GLU A 471 -19.88 -0.79 -20.19
C GLU A 471 -19.60 -0.55 -18.70
N ARG A 472 -20.06 0.59 -18.17
CA ARG A 472 -19.98 0.88 -16.73
C ARG A 472 -21.11 0.15 -16.02
N VAL A 473 -20.80 -1.02 -15.48
CA VAL A 473 -21.76 -1.89 -14.78
C VAL A 473 -22.06 -1.35 -13.38
N PHE A 474 -21.10 -0.68 -12.76
CA PHE A 474 -21.28 -0.06 -11.45
C PHE A 474 -20.40 1.18 -11.30
N VAL A 475 -20.90 2.18 -10.57
CA VAL A 475 -20.12 3.34 -10.13
C VAL A 475 -20.70 3.94 -8.85
N LYS A 476 -19.82 4.35 -7.94
CA LYS A 476 -20.14 5.23 -6.82
C LYS A 476 -19.11 6.36 -6.82
N ALA A 477 -19.59 7.57 -7.14
CA ALA A 477 -18.82 8.79 -7.19
C ALA A 477 -19.69 9.97 -6.69
N PRO A 478 -19.10 11.01 -6.11
CA PRO A 478 -19.83 12.24 -5.80
C PRO A 478 -20.23 13.00 -7.08
N THR A 479 -21.14 13.96 -6.96
CA THR A 479 -21.46 14.90 -8.05
C THR A 479 -20.59 16.16 -8.02
N ALA A 480 -19.97 16.45 -6.88
CA ALA A 480 -19.06 17.58 -6.69
C ALA A 480 -17.60 17.10 -6.70
N ALA A 481 -16.68 17.99 -7.09
CA ALA A 481 -15.24 17.74 -7.04
C ALA A 481 -14.69 17.96 -5.62
N ASN A 482 -13.61 17.23 -5.30
CA ASN A 482 -12.87 17.32 -4.05
C ASN A 482 -13.75 17.19 -2.79
N VAL A 483 -14.66 16.21 -2.78
CA VAL A 483 -15.47 15.91 -1.58
C VAL A 483 -14.55 15.35 -0.49
N SER A 484 -14.57 15.99 0.68
CA SER A 484 -13.75 15.57 1.82
C SER A 484 -14.06 14.14 2.27
N PRO A 485 -13.12 13.43 2.91
CA PRO A 485 -13.39 12.12 3.52
C PRO A 485 -14.52 12.15 4.56
N ALA A 486 -14.80 13.29 5.21
CA ALA A 486 -15.94 13.44 6.12
C ALA A 486 -17.30 13.37 5.40
N GLY A 487 -17.33 13.69 4.10
CA GLY A 487 -18.50 13.56 3.23
C GLY A 487 -18.72 12.14 2.69
N GLY A 488 -17.88 11.17 3.09
CA GLY A 488 -17.89 9.79 2.59
C GLY A 488 -17.00 9.60 1.36
N TYR A 489 -17.40 8.65 0.51
CA TYR A 489 -16.73 8.37 -0.77
C TYR A 489 -15.25 7.97 -0.65
N GLN A 490 -14.88 7.29 0.42
CA GLN A 490 -13.59 6.62 0.52
C GLN A 490 -13.83 5.13 0.28
N PHE A 491 -13.02 4.52 -0.58
CA PHE A 491 -13.30 3.20 -1.11
C PHE A 491 -12.07 2.30 -1.07
N PHE A 492 -12.30 1.00 -0.96
CA PHE A 492 -11.30 0.00 -1.22
C PHE A 492 -11.95 -1.22 -1.86
N GLY A 493 -11.18 -1.93 -2.66
CA GLY A 493 -11.60 -3.18 -3.27
C GLY A 493 -11.15 -4.38 -2.45
N GLU A 494 -11.91 -5.46 -2.52
CA GLU A 494 -11.58 -6.77 -1.94
C GLU A 494 -11.67 -7.83 -3.04
N VAL A 495 -10.70 -8.74 -3.04
CA VAL A 495 -10.71 -9.93 -3.89
C VAL A 495 -10.57 -11.16 -3.01
N ASP A 496 -11.48 -12.12 -3.19
CA ASP A 496 -11.37 -13.49 -2.66
C ASP A 496 -11.22 -14.47 -3.82
N ILE A 497 -10.24 -15.38 -3.75
CA ILE A 497 -10.09 -16.52 -4.65
C ILE A 497 -10.32 -17.79 -3.84
N ASP A 498 -11.36 -18.54 -4.20
CA ASP A 498 -11.68 -19.79 -3.53
C ASP A 498 -10.62 -20.87 -3.81
N GLY A 499 -10.18 -21.56 -2.76
CA GLY A 499 -9.08 -22.53 -2.84
C GLY A 499 -9.40 -23.79 -3.65
N ASP A 500 -10.68 -24.19 -3.65
CA ASP A 500 -11.11 -25.42 -4.29
C ASP A 500 -11.54 -25.17 -5.74
N SER A 501 -12.52 -24.30 -5.94
CA SER A 501 -13.08 -23.95 -7.26
C SER A 501 -12.15 -23.05 -8.08
N GLY A 502 -11.38 -22.16 -7.42
CA GLY A 502 -10.62 -21.09 -8.08
C GLY A 502 -11.49 -19.96 -8.61
N GLU A 503 -12.76 -19.89 -8.23
CA GLU A 503 -13.60 -18.73 -8.50
C GLU A 503 -13.00 -17.49 -7.82
N LEU A 504 -12.94 -16.38 -8.55
CA LEU A 504 -12.50 -15.09 -8.02
C LEU A 504 -13.71 -14.19 -7.84
N THR A 505 -13.93 -13.73 -6.62
CA THR A 505 -14.98 -12.76 -6.29
C THR A 505 -14.36 -11.40 -6.00
N VAL A 506 -14.76 -10.39 -6.76
CA VAL A 506 -14.42 -8.99 -6.51
C VAL A 506 -15.56 -8.30 -5.77
N ARG A 507 -15.24 -7.53 -4.73
CA ARG A 507 -16.17 -6.64 -4.04
C ARG A 507 -15.62 -5.23 -3.98
N LEU A 508 -16.47 -4.25 -4.26
CA LEU A 508 -16.15 -2.84 -4.07
C LEU A 508 -16.80 -2.38 -2.78
N ARG A 509 -16.02 -1.76 -1.89
CA ARG A 509 -16.42 -1.44 -0.53
C ARG A 509 -16.23 0.04 -0.21
N GLU A 510 -17.09 0.55 0.67
CA GLU A 510 -16.94 1.87 1.29
C GLU A 510 -16.00 1.81 2.51
N GLN A 511 -15.63 2.97 3.04
CA GLN A 511 -14.68 3.16 4.14
C GLN A 511 -14.93 2.28 5.38
N ASP A 512 -16.19 1.99 5.69
CA ASP A 512 -16.58 1.21 6.86
C ASP A 512 -16.57 -0.32 6.60
N GLY A 513 -16.32 -0.72 5.35
CA GLY A 513 -16.35 -2.09 4.88
C GLY A 513 -17.67 -2.50 4.23
N THR A 514 -18.66 -1.63 4.11
CA THR A 514 -19.94 -1.94 3.44
C THR A 514 -19.70 -2.35 1.99
N VAL A 515 -20.28 -3.48 1.57
CA VAL A 515 -20.20 -3.97 0.19
C VAL A 515 -21.19 -3.20 -0.68
N LEU A 516 -20.68 -2.54 -1.71
CA LEU A 516 -21.47 -1.77 -2.67
C LEU A 516 -21.77 -2.57 -3.95
N PHE A 517 -20.83 -3.43 -4.34
CA PHE A 517 -20.92 -4.23 -5.57
C PHE A 517 -20.20 -5.57 -5.38
N THR A 518 -20.63 -6.61 -6.09
CA THR A 518 -20.00 -7.93 -6.08
C THR A 518 -20.03 -8.55 -7.47
N LYS A 519 -18.90 -9.11 -7.90
CA LYS A 519 -18.78 -9.85 -9.15
C LYS A 519 -17.97 -11.13 -8.97
N ALA A 520 -18.56 -12.27 -9.28
CA ALA A 520 -17.86 -13.55 -9.38
C ALA A 520 -17.35 -13.78 -10.81
N LEU A 521 -16.11 -14.26 -10.91
CA LEU A 521 -15.37 -14.56 -12.14
C LEU A 521 -14.90 -16.01 -12.13
N ARG A 522 -14.96 -16.67 -13.29
CA ARG A 522 -14.75 -18.11 -13.46
C ARG A 522 -13.33 -18.34 -13.97
N PRO A 523 -12.58 -19.31 -13.39
CA PRO A 523 -11.21 -19.55 -13.79
C PRO A 523 -11.11 -20.18 -15.19
N GLY A 524 -9.93 -20.07 -15.80
CA GLY A 524 -9.59 -20.80 -17.03
C GLY A 524 -10.16 -20.24 -18.33
N LEU A 525 -10.82 -19.08 -18.29
CA LEU A 525 -11.31 -18.38 -19.48
C LEU A 525 -10.29 -17.39 -20.02
N VAL A 526 -10.17 -17.27 -21.35
CA VAL A 526 -9.33 -16.25 -22.03
C VAL A 526 -10.01 -14.87 -21.97
N GLY A 527 -11.34 -14.84 -22.02
CA GLY A 527 -12.14 -13.65 -21.78
C GLY A 527 -13.40 -13.96 -20.98
N GLN A 528 -13.87 -12.98 -20.23
CA GLN A 528 -15.00 -13.11 -19.32
C GLN A 528 -15.82 -11.83 -19.18
#